data_AF-A0A2P9GNP9-F1
#
_entry.id   AF-A0A2P9GNP9-F1
#
_cell.length_a   1.000
_cell.length_b   1.000
_cell.length_c   1.000
_cell.angle_alpha   90.00
_cell.angle_beta   90.00
_cell.angle_gamma   90.00
#
_symmetry.space_group_name_H-M   'P 1'
#
loop_
_entity.id
_entity.type
_entity.pdbx_description
1 polymer ?
#
loop_
_entity_poly.entity_id
_entity_poly.type
_entity_poly.pdbx_seq_one_letter_code
_entity_poly.pdbx_strand_id
1 'polypeptide(L)'
;MNASENNYVDLEPFNSILDRKYFPYFFFLFEIYSFISIFCLFDYNKVNRTKQSIKTNLILCFIASINIGLSIYFLLLYFDVCI
;
A
#
# COMPACT_ATOMS: atom_id res chain seq x y z
N MET A 1 -4.80 -7.84 -50.81
CA MET A 1 -3.50 -7.11 -50.85
C MET A 1 -3.79 -5.68 -50.41
N ASN A 2 -3.27 -5.09 -49.34
CA ASN A 2 -2.40 -5.51 -48.24
C ASN A 2 -2.87 -4.70 -47.03
N ALA A 3 -3.35 -5.34 -45.97
CA ALA A 3 -3.65 -4.68 -44.69
C ALA A 3 -2.41 -4.77 -43.79
N SER A 4 -1.29 -4.19 -44.25
CA SER A 4 -0.02 -4.20 -43.53
C SER A 4 0.64 -2.82 -43.61
N GLU A 5 -0.11 -1.78 -43.28
CA GLU A 5 0.51 -0.56 -42.76
C GLU A 5 0.77 -0.82 -41.29
N ASN A 6 1.93 -1.44 -41.01
CA ASN A 6 2.49 -1.50 -39.68
C ASN A 6 2.84 -0.08 -39.27
N ASN A 7 1.85 0.63 -38.73
CA ASN A 7 2.06 1.83 -37.96
C ASN A 7 2.85 1.41 -36.73
N TYR A 8 4.18 1.44 -36.84
CA TYR A 8 5.08 1.43 -35.70
C TYR A 8 4.79 2.72 -34.92
N VAL A 9 3.78 2.64 -34.06
CA VAL A 9 3.57 3.64 -33.02
C VAL A 9 4.73 3.41 -32.06
N ASP A 10 5.76 4.25 -32.14
CA ASP A 10 6.81 4.36 -31.13
C ASP A 10 6.14 4.80 -29.82
N LEU A 11 5.61 3.82 -29.09
CA LEU A 11 5.16 4.02 -27.72
C LEU A 11 6.42 4.18 -26.87
N GLU A 12 6.55 5.34 -26.22
CA GLU A 12 7.59 5.53 -25.23
C GLU A 12 7.54 4.38 -24.21
N PRO A 13 8.68 3.81 -23.82
CA PRO A 13 8.70 2.70 -22.86
C PRO A 13 8.02 3.15 -21.57
N PHE A 14 7.16 2.30 -21.02
CA PHE A 14 6.47 2.56 -19.76
C PHE A 14 7.51 2.76 -18.65
N ASN A 15 7.71 4.00 -18.25
CA ASN A 15 8.54 4.34 -17.10
C ASN A 15 7.70 4.16 -15.84
N SER A 16 7.92 3.04 -15.14
CA SER A 16 7.34 2.86 -13.81
C SER A 16 7.81 3.98 -12.89
N ILE A 17 6.87 4.57 -12.12
CA ILE A 17 7.18 5.57 -11.09
C ILE A 17 8.14 4.96 -10.04
N LEU A 18 8.09 3.64 -9.85
CA LEU A 18 8.90 2.94 -8.87
C LEU A 18 9.51 1.67 -9.45
N ASP A 19 10.84 1.55 -9.34
CA ASP A 19 11.54 0.33 -9.72
C ASP A 19 11.14 -0.83 -8.81
N ARG A 20 10.90 -2.01 -9.41
CA ARG A 20 10.54 -3.24 -8.71
C ARG A 20 11.54 -3.64 -7.61
N LYS A 21 12.83 -3.29 -7.78
CA LYS A 21 13.87 -3.52 -6.76
C LYS A 21 13.55 -2.87 -5.41
N TYR A 22 12.70 -1.85 -5.38
CA TYR A 22 12.31 -1.14 -4.16
C TYR A 22 11.05 -1.70 -3.49
N PHE A 23 10.26 -2.55 -4.16
CA PHE A 23 9.00 -3.05 -3.60
C PHE A 23 9.16 -3.75 -2.23
N PRO A 24 10.19 -4.58 -1.99
CA PRO A 24 10.40 -5.18 -0.67
C PRO A 24 10.60 -4.14 0.44
N TYR A 25 11.26 -3.02 0.14
CA TYR A 25 11.50 -1.96 1.13
C TYR A 25 10.21 -1.25 1.51
N PHE A 26 9.34 -0.97 0.52
CA PHE A 26 8.03 -0.40 0.79
C PHE A 26 7.14 -1.37 1.56
N PHE A 27 7.16 -2.66 1.22
CA PHE A 27 6.50 -3.70 2.00
C PHE A 27 6.92 -3.65 3.48
N PHE A 28 8.23 -3.75 3.78
CA PHE A 28 8.70 -3.71 5.16
C PHE A 28 8.37 -2.40 5.87
N LEU A 29 8.45 -1.27 5.17
CA LEU A 29 8.12 0.04 5.73
C LEU A 29 6.65 0.09 6.17
N PHE A 30 5.72 -0.26 5.27
CA PHE A 30 4.29 -0.24 5.59
C PHE A 30 3.91 -1.31 6.62
N GLU A 31 4.60 -2.45 6.64
CA GLU A 31 4.40 -3.49 7.65
C GLU A 31 4.77 -2.98 9.05
N ILE A 32 5.93 -2.34 9.21
CA ILE A 32 6.36 -1.74 10.49
C ILE A 32 5.35 -0.67 10.94
N TYR A 33 4.92 0.21 10.03
CA TYR A 33 3.90 1.22 10.35
C TYR A 33 2.54 0.60 10.71
N SER A 34 2.18 -0.53 10.10
CA SER A 34 0.97 -1.29 10.43
C SER A 34 1.04 -1.79 11.87
N PHE A 35 2.15 -2.42 12.27
CA PHE A 35 2.34 -2.87 13.65
C PHE A 35 2.23 -1.71 14.65
N ILE A 36 2.94 -0.60 14.40
CA ILE A 36 2.87 0.59 15.26
C ILE A 36 1.43 1.10 15.37
N SER A 37 0.71 1.20 14.25
CA SER A 37 -0.67 1.70 14.23
C SER A 37 -1.61 0.79 15.03
N ILE A 38 -1.46 -0.53 14.91
CA ILE A 38 -2.23 -1.53 15.67
C ILE A 38 -1.92 -1.43 17.16
N PHE A 39 -0.65 -1.28 17.55
CA PHE A 39 -0.26 -1.09 18.95
C PHE A 39 -0.88 0.19 19.52
N CYS A 40 -0.80 1.32 18.80
CA CYS A 40 -1.44 2.56 19.19
C CYS A 40 -2.96 2.42 19.34
N LEU A 41 -3.60 1.67 18.44
CA LEU A 41 -5.04 1.39 18.51
C LEU A 41 -5.39 0.59 19.78
N PHE A 42 -4.62 -0.47 20.08
CA PHE A 42 -4.84 -1.26 21.28
C PHE A 42 -4.58 -0.48 22.57
N ASP A 43 -3.51 0.31 22.61
CA ASP A 43 -3.20 1.14 23.77
C ASP A 43 -4.29 2.19 24.02
N TYR A 44 -4.72 2.88 22.95
CA TYR A 44 -5.84 3.83 23.01
C TYR A 44 -7.13 3.17 23.51
N ASN A 45 -7.42 1.94 23.06
CA ASN A 45 -8.59 1.18 23.48
C ASN A 45 -8.51 0.69 24.94
N LYS A 46 -7.30 0.48 25.48
CA LYS A 46 -7.06 0.01 26.84
C LYS A 46 -7.08 1.14 27.88
N VAL A 47 -6.55 2.32 27.56
CA VAL A 47 -6.21 3.33 28.57
C VAL A 47 -7.41 4.08 29.15
N ASN A 48 -8.53 4.31 28.45
CA ASN A 48 -9.68 5.04 29.03
C ASN A 48 -11.01 4.86 28.27
N ARG A 49 -11.84 3.86 28.64
CA ARG A 49 -13.18 3.66 28.06
C ARG A 49 -14.12 4.88 28.16
N THR A 50 -13.93 5.75 29.15
CA THR A 50 -14.81 6.90 29.41
C THR A 50 -14.40 8.20 28.69
N LYS A 51 -13.19 8.29 28.14
CA LYS A 51 -12.69 9.46 27.38
C LYS A 51 -12.37 9.17 25.91
N GLN A 52 -12.68 7.96 25.43
CA GLN A 52 -12.45 7.57 24.05
C GLN A 52 -13.37 8.35 23.10
N SER A 53 -12.76 9.22 22.30
CA SER A 53 -13.39 9.79 21.11
C SER A 53 -13.46 8.73 20.02
N ILE A 54 -14.67 8.49 19.51
CA ILE A 54 -14.93 7.65 18.33
C ILE A 54 -14.15 8.15 17.12
N LYS A 55 -14.01 9.48 16.97
CA LYS A 55 -13.27 10.09 15.86
C LYS A 55 -11.81 9.65 15.84
N THR A 56 -11.15 9.66 16.99
CA THR A 56 -9.75 9.23 17.11
C THR A 56 -9.60 7.74 16.80
N ASN A 57 -10.55 6.91 17.26
CA ASN A 57 -10.52 5.48 16.98
C ASN A 57 -10.67 5.18 15.48
N LEU A 58 -11.60 5.89 14.81
CA LEU A 58 -11.77 5.79 13.36
C LEU A 58 -10.52 6.23 12.59
N ILE A 59 -9.87 7.32 13.01
CA ILE A 59 -8.64 7.80 12.36
C ILE A 59 -7.50 6.78 12.52
N LEU A 60 -7.29 6.26 13.73
CA LEU A 60 -6.25 5.25 13.99
C LEU A 60 -6.51 3.97 13.19
N CYS A 61 -7.77 3.53 13.13
CA CYS A 61 -8.17 2.35 12.36
C CYS A 61 -7.99 2.57 10.85
N PHE A 62 -8.32 3.77 10.35
CA PHE A 62 -8.10 4.14 8.96
C PHE A 62 -6.62 4.14 8.58
N ILE A 63 -5.76 4.72 9.42
CA ILE A 63 -4.31 4.72 9.22
C ILE A 63 -3.77 3.28 9.22
N ALA A 64 -4.20 2.44 10.17
CA ALA A 64 -3.80 1.04 10.21
C ALA A 64 -4.23 0.29 8.93
N SER A 65 -5.48 0.48 8.48
CA SER A 65 -6.01 -0.13 7.25
C SER A 65 -5.22 0.28 6.00
N ILE A 66 -4.87 1.56 5.85
CA ILE A 66 -4.05 2.04 4.74
C ILE A 66 -2.68 1.36 4.74
N ASN A 67 -1.99 1.33 5.89
CA ASN A 67 -0.66 0.74 5.96
C ASN A 67 -0.70 -0.76 5.63
N ILE A 68 -1.69 -1.50 6.15
CA ILE A 68 -1.85 -2.92 5.85
C ILE A 68 -2.16 -3.12 4.35
N GLY A 69 -3.07 -2.32 3.80
CA GLY A 69 -3.43 -2.39 2.38
C GLY A 69 -2.24 -2.12 1.47
N LEU A 70 -1.43 -1.11 1.77
CA LEU A 70 -0.22 -0.79 1.02
C LEU A 70 0.85 -1.88 1.18
N SER A 71 1.03 -2.43 2.38
CA SER A 71 1.93 -3.57 2.62
C SER A 71 1.57 -4.76 1.73
N ILE A 72 0.29 -5.16 1.74
CA ILE A 72 -0.23 -6.25 0.90
C ILE A 72 -0.07 -5.93 -0.59
N TYR A 73 -0.37 -4.70 -1.01
CA TYR A 73 -0.22 -4.28 -2.39
C TYR A 73 1.23 -4.43 -2.89
N PHE A 74 2.21 -3.94 -2.14
CA PHE A 74 3.63 -4.09 -2.50
C PHE A 74 4.11 -5.54 -2.46
N LEU A 75 3.56 -6.36 -1.55
CA LEU A 75 3.83 -7.79 -1.52
C LEU A 75 3.32 -8.49 -2.80
N LEU A 76 2.10 -8.18 -3.23
CA LEU A 76 1.52 -8.75 -4.45
C LEU A 76 2.26 -8.31 -5.71
N LEU A 77 2.66 -7.04 -5.78
CA LEU A 77 3.50 -6.53 -6.86
C LEU A 77 4.88 -7.20 -6.89
N TYR A 78 5.46 -7.49 -5.73
CA TYR A 78 6.75 -8.17 -5.66
C TYR A 78 6.69 -9.58 -6.29
N PHE A 79 5.59 -10.31 -6.07
CA PHE A 79 5.36 -11.66 -6.60
C PHE A 79 4.75 -11.70 -8.01
N ASP A 80 4.65 -10.57 -8.72
CA ASP A 80 4.00 -10.46 -10.04
C ASP A 80 2.54 -10.97 -10.08
N VAL A 81 1.83 -10.96 -8.95
CA VAL A 81 0.42 -11.41 -8.92
C VAL A 81 -0.49 -10.37 -9.58
N CYS A 82 -0.06 -9.11 -9.66
CA CYS A 82 -0.83 -7.99 -10.18
C CYS A 82 -0.23 -7.35 -11.45
N ILE A 83 0.61 -8.08 -12.19
CA ILE A 83 1.16 -7.67 -13.50
C ILE A 83 0.37 -8.33 -14.63
#